data_AF-A0A4Y3KQJ9-F1
#
_entry.id   AF-A0A4Y3KQJ9-F1
#
_cell.length_a   1.000
_cell.length_b   1.000
_cell.length_c   1.000
_cell.angle_alpha   90.00
_cell.angle_beta   90.00
_cell.angle_gamma   90.00
#
_symmetry.space_group_name_H-M   'P 1'
#
loop_
_entity.id
_entity.type
_entity.pdbx_description
1 polymer ?
#
loop_
_entity_poly.entity_id
_entity_poly.type
_entity_poly.pdbx_seq_one_letter_code
_entity_poly.pdbx_strand_id
1 'polypeptide(L)'
;MSGSTPREIPVPRVPTSVRLLCGIGGTGLVVLGCVAVFVSENSAGTAAVIAAGIALLLVAVLADRITAVEAGGVKVELGEVAARKLDEADEAEDQGDHERAAELRDEARALITGNADDIARFARTRRSSPGWRRSADQELQVRAWAQDAQEKKPTREALEALYADAREEFSVGVEERRVMVLAMMSGYPPAASHAVATRAITEPVSAFEQYHGLVVAHVLALHDPGSAATHALREVVAEALASGGLGHAGTDRVALARRVLELVPTRPHATADPARTPRG
;
A
#
# COMPACT_ATOMS: atom_id res chain seq x y z
N MET A 1 -11.54 36.41 5.83
CA MET A 1 -10.91 35.27 5.10
C MET A 1 -9.49 35.16 5.63
N SER A 2 -9.24 34.20 6.53
CA SER A 2 -7.92 34.00 7.14
C SER A 2 -7.41 32.65 6.65
N GLY A 3 -6.40 32.67 5.78
CA GLY A 3 -5.78 31.47 5.25
C GLY A 3 -4.92 30.81 6.31
N SER A 4 -5.31 29.62 6.76
CA SER A 4 -4.48 28.75 7.56
C SER A 4 -3.40 28.11 6.68
N THR A 5 -2.15 28.50 6.90
CA THR A 5 -0.99 27.82 6.35
C THR A 5 -0.95 26.35 6.82
N PRO A 6 -0.62 25.39 5.95
CA PRO A 6 -0.43 24.00 6.36
C PRO A 6 0.70 23.91 7.39
N ARG A 7 0.44 23.32 8.56
CA ARG A 7 1.52 22.95 9.50
C ARG A 7 2.31 21.81 8.85
N GLU A 8 3.55 22.10 8.46
CA GLU A 8 4.54 21.06 8.19
C GLU A 8 4.69 20.18 9.44
N ILE A 9 4.29 18.92 9.32
CA ILE A 9 4.49 17.94 10.39
C ILE A 9 5.93 17.43 10.26
N PRO A 10 6.80 17.65 11.26
CA PRO A 10 8.19 17.21 11.19
C PRO A 10 8.27 15.68 11.12
N VAL A 11 8.95 15.19 10.08
CA VAL A 11 9.30 13.77 9.92
C VAL A 11 10.12 13.34 11.14
N PRO A 12 9.80 12.24 11.83
CA PRO A 12 10.59 11.77 12.96
C PRO A 12 11.96 11.30 12.45
N ARG A 13 12.94 12.20 12.48
CA ARG A 13 14.35 11.85 12.39
C ARG A 13 14.81 11.51 13.80
N VAL A 14 15.66 10.50 13.94
CA VAL A 14 16.43 10.35 15.19
C VAL A 14 17.10 11.71 15.43
N PRO A 15 16.81 12.40 16.55
CA PRO A 15 17.29 13.75 16.76
C PRO A 15 18.82 13.76 16.64
N THR A 16 19.39 14.74 15.95
CA THR A 16 20.86 14.88 15.85
C THR A 16 21.52 14.85 17.23
N SER A 17 20.83 15.34 18.25
CA SER A 17 21.24 15.27 19.66
C SER A 17 21.35 13.83 20.19
N VAL A 18 20.42 12.93 19.88
CA VAL A 18 20.48 11.51 20.27
C VAL A 18 21.65 10.81 19.59
N ARG A 19 21.87 11.08 18.30
CA ARG A 19 23.02 10.54 17.57
C ARG A 19 24.36 11.03 18.13
N LEU A 20 24.44 12.33 18.43
CA LEU A 20 25.63 12.94 19.01
C LEU A 20 25.91 12.35 20.41
N LEU A 21 24.87 12.18 21.23
CA LEU A 21 24.97 11.56 22.56
C LEU A 21 25.42 10.11 22.48
N CYS A 22 24.85 9.31 21.57
CA CYS A 22 25.28 7.92 21.36
C CYS A 22 26.70 7.83 20.82
N GLY A 23 27.11 8.70 19.89
CA GLY A 23 28.46 8.72 19.34
C GLY A 23 29.51 9.13 20.38
N ILE A 24 29.26 10.19 21.14
CA ILE A 24 30.14 10.67 22.21
C ILE A 24 30.20 9.63 23.34
N GLY A 25 29.04 9.12 23.78
CA GLY A 25 28.96 8.10 24.83
C GLY A 25 29.62 6.78 24.45
N GLY A 26 29.39 6.30 23.23
CA GLY A 26 30.02 5.10 22.69
C GLY A 26 31.54 5.24 22.59
N THR A 27 32.03 6.37 22.08
CA THR A 27 33.47 6.66 22.03
C THR A 27 34.09 6.68 23.42
N GLY A 28 33.43 7.35 24.38
CA GLY A 28 33.88 7.42 25.77
C GLY A 28 33.96 6.03 26.43
N LEU A 29 32.97 5.18 26.22
CA LEU A 29 32.94 3.82 26.76
C LEU A 29 34.01 2.91 26.13
N VAL A 30 34.28 3.02 24.83
CA VAL A 30 35.36 2.27 24.19
C VAL A 30 36.72 2.70 24.71
N VAL A 31 36.98 4.01 24.80
CA VAL A 31 38.25 4.55 25.34
C VAL A 31 38.44 4.10 26.79
N LEU A 32 37.41 4.21 27.62
CA LEU A 32 37.45 3.77 29.01
C LEU A 32 37.67 2.26 29.13
N GLY A 33 36.99 1.46 28.30
CA GLY A 33 37.18 0.02 28.21
C GLY A 33 38.61 -0.37 27.82
N CYS A 34 39.20 0.28 26.82
CA CYS A 34 40.59 0.04 26.40
C CYS A 34 41.60 0.36 27.51
N VAL A 35 41.41 1.44 28.27
CA VAL A 35 42.26 1.75 29.43
C VAL A 35 42.08 0.70 30.53
N ALA A 36 40.84 0.28 30.77
CA ALA A 36 40.51 -0.73 31.79
C ALA A 36 41.14 -2.10 31.48
N VAL A 37 41.42 -2.46 30.22
CA VAL A 37 42.15 -3.70 29.86
C VAL A 37 43.54 -3.75 30.50
N PHE A 38 44.20 -2.61 30.67
CA PHE A 38 45.56 -2.55 31.20
C PHE A 38 45.63 -2.32 32.72
N VAL A 39 44.54 -1.86 33.33
CA VAL A 39 44.50 -1.45 34.74
C VAL A 39 43.62 -2.37 35.59
N SER A 40 42.64 -3.05 34.98
CA SER A 40 41.65 -3.86 35.69
C SER A 40 41.97 -5.35 35.63
N GLU A 41 41.88 -6.01 36.79
CA GLU A 41 41.92 -7.47 36.90
C GLU A 41 40.56 -8.12 36.55
N ASN A 42 39.50 -7.31 36.37
CA ASN A 42 38.16 -7.80 36.06
C ASN A 42 37.93 -7.89 34.54
N SER A 43 38.38 -8.99 33.94
CA SER A 43 38.29 -9.25 32.50
C SER A 43 36.85 -9.23 31.97
N ALA A 44 35.87 -9.72 32.75
CA ALA A 44 34.46 -9.76 32.34
C ALA A 44 33.83 -8.36 32.30
N GLY A 45 34.10 -7.52 33.30
CA GLY A 45 33.61 -6.14 33.34
C GLY A 45 34.18 -5.29 32.21
N THR A 46 35.47 -5.44 31.92
CA THR A 46 36.15 -4.73 30.83
C THR A 46 35.59 -5.12 29.45
N ALA A 47 35.37 -6.42 29.21
CA ALA A 47 34.77 -6.89 27.96
C ALA A 47 33.34 -6.35 27.75
N ALA A 48 32.53 -6.30 28.81
CA ALA A 48 31.18 -5.76 28.75
C ALA A 48 31.15 -4.26 28.42
N VAL A 49 32.07 -3.47 28.97
CA VAL A 49 32.17 -2.02 28.70
C VAL A 49 32.57 -1.74 27.25
N ILE A 50 33.52 -2.52 26.70
CA ILE A 50 33.91 -2.41 25.29
C ILE A 50 32.75 -2.80 24.38
N ALA A 51 32.06 -3.91 24.66
CA ALA A 51 30.90 -4.35 23.88
C ALA A 51 29.77 -3.31 23.89
N ALA A 52 29.47 -2.72 25.05
CA ALA A 52 28.47 -1.65 25.17
C ALA A 52 28.87 -0.39 24.39
N GLY A 53 30.15 -0.01 24.42
CA GLY A 53 30.69 1.10 23.64
C GLY A 53 30.57 0.86 22.13
N ILE A 54 30.93 -0.34 21.65
CA ILE A 54 30.78 -0.75 20.25
C ILE A 54 29.31 -0.74 19.83
N ALA A 55 28.40 -1.26 20.66
CA ALA A 55 26.96 -1.25 20.37
C ALA A 55 26.40 0.17 20.21
N LEU A 56 26.80 1.11 21.07
CA LEU A 56 26.40 2.52 20.95
C LEU A 56 26.96 3.21 19.71
N LEU A 57 28.20 2.88 19.33
CA LEU A 57 28.79 3.35 18.07
C LEU A 57 28.06 2.77 16.85
N LEU A 58 27.69 1.49 16.89
CA LEU A 58 26.88 0.87 15.84
C LEU A 58 25.53 1.57 15.70
N VAL A 59 24.84 1.89 16.80
CA VAL A 59 23.58 2.66 16.76
C VAL A 59 23.82 4.05 16.15
N ALA A 60 24.90 4.75 16.51
CA ALA A 60 25.21 6.07 15.98
C ALA A 60 25.52 6.07 14.46
N VAL A 61 26.17 5.01 13.96
CA VAL A 61 26.57 4.87 12.54
C VAL A 61 25.45 4.25 11.68
N LEU A 62 24.71 3.27 12.22
CA LEU A 62 23.64 2.58 11.49
C LEU A 62 22.28 3.27 11.61
N ALA A 63 22.07 4.24 12.51
CA ALA A 63 20.80 4.97 12.59
C ALA A 63 20.41 5.60 11.24
N ASP A 64 21.38 6.18 10.52
CA ASP A 64 21.16 6.73 9.19
C ASP A 64 21.01 5.62 8.13
N ARG A 65 21.66 4.46 8.30
CA ARG A 65 21.57 3.33 7.35
C ARG A 65 20.30 2.51 7.49
N ILE A 66 19.72 2.36 8.69
CA ILE A 66 18.41 1.74 8.89
C ILE A 66 17.33 2.61 8.23
N THR A 67 17.43 3.93 8.43
CA THR A 67 16.54 4.90 7.78
C THR A 67 16.76 4.96 6.25
N ALA A 68 18.00 4.80 5.77
CA ALA A 68 18.32 4.76 4.34
C ALA A 68 17.97 3.43 3.65
N VAL A 69 17.99 2.31 4.38
CA VAL A 69 17.50 0.99 3.90
C VAL A 69 15.97 1.00 3.85
N GLU A 70 15.30 1.64 4.80
CA GLU A 70 13.84 1.88 4.75
C GLU A 70 13.40 2.85 3.63
N ALA A 71 14.29 3.75 3.20
CA ALA A 71 14.11 4.61 2.03
C ALA A 71 14.63 3.99 0.71
N GLY A 72 15.36 2.88 0.80
CA GLY A 72 15.98 2.18 -0.32
C GLY A 72 15.09 1.10 -0.94
N GLY A 73 14.35 0.32 -0.13
CA GLY A 73 13.50 -0.76 -0.65
C GLY A 73 12.41 -0.29 -1.62
N VAL A 74 11.77 0.85 -1.35
CA VAL A 74 10.72 1.41 -2.22
C VAL A 74 11.31 2.09 -3.48
N LYS A 75 12.56 2.57 -3.42
CA LYS A 75 13.26 3.15 -4.58
C LYS A 75 13.82 2.11 -5.52
N VAL A 76 14.13 0.90 -5.03
CA VAL A 76 14.72 -0.18 -5.83
C VAL A 76 13.64 -0.89 -6.66
N GLU A 77 12.46 -1.15 -6.11
CA GLU A 77 11.41 -1.90 -6.84
C GLU A 77 10.58 -1.05 -7.82
N LEU A 78 10.41 0.25 -7.55
CA LEU A 78 9.87 1.19 -8.55
C LEU A 78 10.91 1.51 -9.63
N GLY A 79 12.20 1.38 -9.28
CA GLY A 79 13.31 1.41 -10.21
C GLY A 79 13.27 0.25 -11.19
N GLU A 80 12.83 -0.95 -10.80
CA GLU A 80 12.80 -2.12 -11.69
C GLU A 80 11.65 -2.11 -12.72
N VAL A 81 10.45 -1.65 -12.35
CA VAL A 81 9.34 -1.52 -13.32
C VAL A 81 9.59 -0.37 -14.30
N ALA A 82 10.14 0.74 -13.80
CA ALA A 82 10.56 1.84 -14.64
C ALA A 82 11.79 1.49 -15.48
N ALA A 83 12.77 0.75 -14.93
CA ALA A 83 13.93 0.26 -15.67
C ALA A 83 13.48 -0.69 -16.77
N ARG A 84 12.55 -1.61 -16.51
CA ARG A 84 12.00 -2.48 -17.56
C ARG A 84 11.32 -1.69 -18.69
N LYS A 85 10.61 -0.61 -18.37
CA LYS A 85 10.00 0.27 -19.38
C LYS A 85 11.02 1.13 -20.12
N LEU A 86 12.13 1.49 -19.46
CA LEU A 86 13.26 2.16 -20.09
C LEU A 86 14.08 1.21 -20.97
N ASP A 87 14.24 -0.06 -20.56
CA ASP A 87 14.88 -1.12 -21.35
C ASP A 87 14.03 -1.43 -22.60
N GLU A 88 12.70 -1.53 -22.47
CA GLU A 88 11.78 -1.65 -23.61
C GLU A 88 11.83 -0.41 -24.54
N ALA A 89 12.07 0.78 -23.98
CA ALA A 89 12.25 2.00 -24.77
C ALA A 89 13.58 2.01 -25.53
N ASP A 90 14.65 1.52 -24.90
CA ASP A 90 15.97 1.41 -25.51
C ASP A 90 15.96 0.34 -26.62
N GLU A 91 15.26 -0.78 -26.43
CA GLU A 91 15.03 -1.79 -27.47
C GLU A 91 14.20 -1.27 -28.65
N ALA A 92 13.19 -0.42 -28.39
CA ALA A 92 12.42 0.23 -29.45
C ALA A 92 13.27 1.25 -30.23
N GLU A 93 14.17 1.96 -29.54
CA GLU A 93 15.11 2.89 -30.17
C GLU A 93 16.17 2.16 -31.01
N ASP A 94 16.67 1.02 -30.54
CA ASP A 94 17.58 0.15 -31.29
C ASP A 94 16.93 -0.45 -32.54
N GLN A 95 15.60 -0.59 -32.54
CA GLN A 95 14.79 -1.01 -33.70
C GLN A 95 14.41 0.16 -34.62
N GLY A 96 14.81 1.40 -34.29
CA GLY A 96 14.53 2.62 -35.05
C GLY A 96 13.12 3.19 -34.83
N ASP A 97 12.37 2.67 -33.87
CA ASP A 97 11.02 3.14 -33.51
C ASP A 97 11.11 4.20 -32.39
N HIS A 98 11.55 5.38 -32.79
CA HIS A 98 11.79 6.51 -31.88
C HIS A 98 10.50 7.08 -31.26
N GLU A 99 9.35 6.94 -31.94
CA GLU A 99 8.05 7.36 -31.38
C GLU A 99 7.64 6.44 -30.24
N ARG A 100 7.78 5.11 -30.44
CA ARG A 100 7.46 4.15 -29.39
C ARG A 100 8.39 4.25 -28.18
N ALA A 101 9.67 4.51 -28.41
CA ALA A 101 10.64 4.74 -27.34
C ALA A 101 10.31 5.99 -26.50
N ALA A 102 9.83 7.06 -27.12
CA ALA A 102 9.42 8.28 -26.42
C ALA A 102 8.16 8.06 -25.58
N GLU A 103 7.15 7.38 -26.11
CA GLU A 103 5.95 7.00 -25.36
C GLU A 103 6.27 6.17 -24.12
N LEU A 104 7.11 5.15 -24.27
CA LEU A 104 7.52 4.28 -23.16
C LEU A 104 8.30 5.04 -22.07
N ARG A 105 9.11 6.03 -22.46
CA ARG A 105 9.83 6.91 -21.52
C ARG A 105 8.88 7.85 -20.77
N ASP A 106 7.88 8.40 -21.45
CA ASP A 106 6.88 9.25 -20.82
C ASP A 106 5.94 8.45 -19.90
N GLU A 107 5.59 7.21 -20.27
CA GLU A 107 4.87 6.27 -19.41
C GLU A 107 5.69 5.89 -18.17
N ALA A 108 6.97 5.54 -18.33
CA ALA A 108 7.88 5.25 -17.23
C ALA A 108 8.03 6.47 -16.30
N ARG A 109 8.17 7.66 -16.88
CA ARG A 109 8.26 8.92 -16.14
C ARG A 109 6.95 9.25 -15.42
N ALA A 110 5.79 9.01 -16.02
CA ALA A 110 4.49 9.19 -15.39
C ALA A 110 4.28 8.23 -14.21
N LEU A 111 4.73 6.98 -14.34
CA LEU A 111 4.71 5.96 -13.28
C LEU A 111 5.65 6.32 -12.12
N ILE A 112 6.88 6.79 -12.41
CA ILE A 112 7.87 7.22 -11.41
C ILE A 112 7.43 8.50 -10.69
N THR A 113 6.93 9.49 -11.43
CA THR A 113 6.72 10.85 -10.91
C THR A 113 5.34 11.02 -10.26
N GLY A 114 4.37 10.17 -10.60
CA GLY A 114 2.97 10.39 -10.22
C GLY A 114 2.55 9.92 -8.82
N ASN A 115 3.10 8.82 -8.31
CA ASN A 115 2.56 8.17 -7.08
C ASN A 115 3.61 7.54 -6.15
N ALA A 116 4.89 7.51 -6.53
CA ALA A 116 5.95 6.83 -5.76
C ALA A 116 6.12 7.40 -4.34
N ASP A 117 6.16 8.74 -4.23
CA ASP A 117 6.30 9.42 -2.94
C ASP A 117 5.09 9.22 -2.03
N ASP A 118 3.91 9.05 -2.62
CA ASP A 118 2.67 8.78 -1.90
C ASP A 118 2.58 7.33 -1.42
N ILE A 119 2.94 6.35 -2.25
CA ILE A 119 3.05 4.95 -1.84
C ILE A 119 4.05 4.83 -0.67
N ALA A 120 5.21 5.50 -0.78
CA ALA A 120 6.21 5.52 0.29
C ALA A 120 5.68 6.21 1.56
N ARG A 121 4.88 7.28 1.44
CA ARG A 121 4.23 7.96 2.58
C ARG A 121 3.25 7.04 3.29
N PHE A 122 2.43 6.29 2.54
CA PHE A 122 1.48 5.34 3.11
C PHE A 122 2.20 4.27 3.94
N ALA A 123 3.25 3.67 3.37
CA ALA A 123 4.06 2.65 4.02
C ALA A 123 4.74 3.16 5.31
N ARG A 124 5.15 4.44 5.34
CA ARG A 124 5.71 5.09 6.55
C ARG A 124 4.64 5.26 7.62
N THR A 125 3.49 5.86 7.29
CA THR A 125 2.38 6.08 8.22
C THR A 125 1.94 4.78 8.89
N ARG A 126 1.88 3.68 8.12
CA ARG A 126 1.55 2.35 8.63
C ARG A 126 2.50 1.89 9.74
N ARG A 127 3.80 2.08 9.55
CA ARG A 127 4.84 1.61 10.48
C ARG A 127 5.01 2.50 11.71
N SER A 128 4.78 3.81 11.59
CA SER A 128 5.18 4.78 12.63
C SER A 128 4.07 5.24 13.58
N SER A 129 2.78 5.05 13.24
CA SER A 129 1.67 5.66 13.98
C SER A 129 0.90 4.68 14.89
N PRO A 130 0.43 5.10 16.09
CA PRO A 130 -0.52 4.32 16.90
C PRO A 130 -1.85 4.10 16.17
N GLY A 131 -2.52 2.97 16.46
CA GLY A 131 -3.59 2.39 15.62
C GLY A 131 -4.65 3.36 15.07
N TRP A 132 -5.28 4.20 15.92
CA TRP A 132 -6.35 5.09 15.45
C TRP A 132 -5.85 6.27 14.61
N ARG A 133 -4.67 6.83 14.92
CA ARG A 133 -4.06 7.92 14.13
C ARG A 133 -3.60 7.41 12.78
N ARG A 134 -3.01 6.21 12.76
CA ARG A 134 -2.60 5.51 11.54
C ARG A 134 -3.77 5.41 10.56
N SER A 135 -4.90 4.88 11.00
CA SER A 135 -6.07 4.70 10.13
C SER A 135 -6.63 6.04 9.63
N ALA A 136 -6.66 7.08 10.47
CA ALA A 136 -7.10 8.40 10.04
C ALA A 136 -6.18 9.02 8.97
N ASP A 137 -4.85 8.94 9.17
CA ASP A 137 -3.87 9.48 8.22
C ASP A 137 -3.87 8.70 6.89
N GLN A 138 -4.04 7.38 6.95
CA GLN A 138 -4.17 6.54 5.76
C GLN A 138 -5.46 6.85 4.99
N GLU A 139 -6.57 7.07 5.68
CA GLU A 139 -7.85 7.42 5.05
C GLU A 139 -7.78 8.79 4.34
N LEU A 140 -7.02 9.76 4.90
CA LEU A 140 -6.75 11.03 4.21
C LEU A 140 -6.01 10.81 2.89
N GLN A 141 -5.06 9.88 2.87
CA GLN A 141 -4.30 9.57 1.67
C GLN A 141 -5.13 8.83 0.62
N VAL A 142 -5.97 7.88 1.04
CA VAL A 142 -6.95 7.22 0.17
C VAL A 142 -7.85 8.26 -0.49
N ARG A 143 -8.34 9.24 0.26
CA ARG A 143 -9.18 10.32 -0.29
C ARG A 143 -8.44 11.17 -1.32
N ALA A 144 -7.16 11.45 -1.11
CA ALA A 144 -6.33 12.16 -2.08
C ALA A 144 -6.22 11.36 -3.40
N TRP A 145 -5.91 10.07 -3.33
CA TRP A 145 -5.86 9.21 -4.52
C TRP A 145 -7.21 9.10 -5.26
N ALA A 146 -8.31 9.08 -4.51
CA ALA A 146 -9.65 9.10 -5.10
C ALA A 146 -9.94 10.42 -5.84
N GLN A 147 -9.49 11.56 -5.30
CA GLN A 147 -9.60 12.87 -5.94
C GLN A 147 -8.72 12.97 -7.19
N ASP A 148 -7.48 12.50 -7.11
CA ASP A 148 -6.55 12.43 -8.22
C ASP A 148 -7.13 11.62 -9.40
N ALA A 149 -7.85 10.53 -9.11
CA ALA A 149 -8.49 9.72 -10.15
C ALA A 149 -9.58 10.48 -10.92
N GLN A 150 -10.28 11.43 -10.29
CA GLN A 150 -11.26 12.28 -10.98
C GLN A 150 -10.61 13.25 -11.97
N GLU A 151 -9.41 13.75 -11.64
CA GLU A 151 -8.63 14.61 -12.52
C GLU A 151 -7.96 13.81 -13.64
N LYS A 152 -7.28 12.72 -13.28
CA LYS A 152 -6.46 11.91 -14.20
C LYS A 152 -7.29 10.96 -15.07
N LYS A 153 -8.49 10.57 -14.61
CA LYS A 153 -9.42 9.64 -15.29
C LYS A 153 -8.72 8.39 -15.84
N PRO A 154 -8.05 7.61 -14.99
CA PRO A 154 -7.31 6.43 -15.43
C PRO A 154 -8.23 5.41 -16.11
N THR A 155 -7.68 4.61 -17.01
CA THR A 155 -8.43 3.50 -17.62
C THR A 155 -8.54 2.32 -16.64
N ARG A 156 -9.59 1.50 -16.81
CA ARG A 156 -9.78 0.29 -16.00
C ARG A 156 -8.61 -0.66 -16.18
N GLU A 157 -8.18 -0.85 -17.42
CA GLU A 157 -7.11 -1.78 -17.81
C GLU A 157 -5.79 -1.41 -17.14
N ALA A 158 -5.45 -0.12 -17.08
CA ALA A 158 -4.24 0.35 -16.39
C ALA A 158 -4.29 0.08 -14.88
N LEU A 159 -5.45 0.30 -14.25
CA LEU A 159 -5.63 0.02 -12.82
C LEU A 159 -5.60 -1.49 -12.52
N GLU A 160 -6.19 -2.31 -13.38
CA GLU A 160 -6.15 -3.78 -13.25
C GLU A 160 -4.71 -4.31 -13.36
N ALA A 161 -3.93 -3.83 -14.33
CA ALA A 161 -2.53 -4.20 -14.48
C ALA A 161 -1.70 -3.83 -13.23
N LEU A 162 -1.86 -2.59 -12.73
CA LEU A 162 -1.20 -2.13 -11.51
C LEU A 162 -1.56 -2.94 -10.26
N TYR A 163 -2.80 -3.46 -10.20
CA TYR A 163 -3.25 -4.32 -9.10
C TYR A 163 -2.72 -5.75 -9.23
N ALA A 164 -2.65 -6.29 -10.46
CA ALA A 164 -2.24 -7.66 -10.76
C ALA A 164 -0.73 -7.90 -10.58
N ASP A 165 0.09 -6.90 -10.92
CA ASP A 165 1.58 -6.92 -10.82
C ASP A 165 2.10 -7.06 -9.39
N ALA A 166 1.23 -7.08 -8.40
CA ALA A 166 1.51 -7.40 -7.00
C ALA A 166 1.88 -8.88 -6.74
N ARG A 167 2.41 -9.60 -7.74
CA ARG A 167 2.65 -11.07 -7.69
C ARG A 167 4.04 -11.48 -7.22
N GLU A 168 4.90 -10.55 -6.81
CA GLU A 168 6.18 -10.92 -6.20
C GLU A 168 6.10 -10.84 -4.68
N GLU A 169 6.20 -12.02 -4.06
CA GLU A 169 6.27 -12.34 -2.63
C GLU A 169 7.43 -11.61 -1.90
N PHE A 170 8.26 -10.86 -2.64
CA PHE A 170 9.38 -10.07 -2.16
C PHE A 170 9.26 -8.56 -2.38
N SER A 171 8.15 -8.07 -2.96
CA SER A 171 7.99 -6.64 -3.25
C SER A 171 7.42 -5.83 -2.07
N VAL A 172 8.23 -4.91 -1.53
CA VAL A 172 7.82 -3.89 -0.57
C VAL A 172 6.86 -2.91 -1.25
N GLY A 173 5.65 -2.75 -0.71
CA GLY A 173 4.68 -1.78 -1.23
C GLY A 173 3.46 -2.37 -1.93
N VAL A 174 3.30 -3.70 -1.93
CA VAL A 174 2.16 -4.39 -2.55
C VAL A 174 0.82 -3.92 -1.99
N GLU A 175 0.66 -3.92 -0.66
CA GLU A 175 -0.59 -3.50 -0.02
C GLU A 175 -0.89 -2.03 -0.37
N GLU A 176 0.12 -1.17 -0.31
CA GLU A 176 0.02 0.26 -0.58
C GLU A 176 -0.42 0.55 -2.00
N ARG A 177 0.18 -0.13 -2.98
CA ARG A 177 -0.20 -0.03 -4.39
C ARG A 177 -1.62 -0.52 -4.63
N ARG A 178 -1.99 -1.67 -4.03
CA ARG A 178 -3.34 -2.23 -4.16
C ARG A 178 -4.40 -1.30 -3.57
N VAL A 179 -4.14 -0.73 -2.40
CA VAL A 179 -5.03 0.26 -1.76
C VAL A 179 -5.14 1.53 -2.60
N MET A 180 -4.03 2.02 -3.17
CA MET A 180 -4.05 3.16 -4.10
C MET A 180 -4.95 2.87 -5.31
N VAL A 181 -4.82 1.71 -5.94
CA VAL A 181 -5.68 1.30 -7.06
C VAL A 181 -7.15 1.27 -6.64
N LEU A 182 -7.47 0.65 -5.50
CA LEU A 182 -8.84 0.60 -4.98
C LEU A 182 -9.40 2.00 -4.68
N ALA A 183 -8.56 2.90 -4.16
CA ALA A 183 -8.93 4.30 -3.94
C ALA A 183 -9.23 5.01 -5.26
N MET A 184 -8.40 4.82 -6.29
CA MET A 184 -8.62 5.40 -7.61
C MET A 184 -9.88 4.85 -8.28
N MET A 185 -10.16 3.56 -8.17
CA MET A 185 -11.41 2.94 -8.66
C MET A 185 -12.65 3.47 -7.94
N SER A 186 -12.55 3.71 -6.63
CA SER A 186 -13.63 4.32 -5.85
C SER A 186 -13.83 5.79 -6.21
N GLY A 187 -12.73 6.48 -6.50
CA GLY A 187 -12.70 7.87 -6.92
C GLY A 187 -13.30 8.09 -8.29
N TYR A 188 -13.03 7.21 -9.26
CA TYR A 188 -13.50 7.32 -10.65
C TYR A 188 -14.26 6.04 -11.09
N PRO A 189 -15.59 5.97 -10.84
CA PRO A 189 -16.40 4.77 -11.06
C PRO A 189 -16.32 4.12 -12.44
N PRO A 190 -16.15 4.85 -13.57
CA PRO A 190 -15.96 4.22 -14.87
C PRO A 190 -14.77 3.26 -14.93
N ALA A 191 -13.71 3.50 -14.14
CA ALA A 191 -12.53 2.65 -14.06
C ALA A 191 -12.62 1.54 -13.00
N ALA A 192 -13.72 1.45 -12.24
CA ALA A 192 -13.92 0.39 -11.26
C ALA A 192 -14.01 -0.99 -11.93
N SER A 193 -13.47 -2.02 -11.25
CA SER A 193 -13.40 -3.39 -11.75
C SER A 193 -13.96 -4.40 -10.74
N HIS A 194 -14.88 -5.24 -11.22
CA HIS A 194 -15.40 -6.37 -10.44
C HIS A 194 -14.33 -7.40 -10.11
N ALA A 195 -13.35 -7.62 -11.01
CA ALA A 195 -12.27 -8.58 -10.81
C ALA A 195 -11.33 -8.13 -9.67
N VAL A 196 -10.95 -6.85 -9.67
CA VAL A 196 -10.12 -6.27 -8.59
C VAL A 196 -10.87 -6.24 -7.27
N ALA A 197 -12.14 -5.83 -7.25
CA ALA A 197 -12.96 -5.85 -6.04
C ALA A 197 -13.10 -7.27 -5.46
N THR A 198 -13.36 -8.27 -6.32
CA THR A 198 -13.45 -9.68 -5.93
C THR A 198 -12.15 -10.13 -5.26
N ARG A 199 -11.00 -9.89 -5.91
CA ARG A 199 -9.69 -10.29 -5.39
C ARG A 199 -9.33 -9.60 -4.08
N ALA A 200 -9.63 -8.30 -3.94
CA ALA A 200 -9.41 -7.57 -2.70
C ALA A 200 -10.26 -8.10 -1.53
N ILE A 201 -11.41 -8.72 -1.82
CA ILE A 201 -12.29 -9.30 -0.80
C ILE A 201 -11.86 -10.71 -0.42
N THR A 202 -11.47 -11.53 -1.40
CA THR A 202 -11.16 -12.96 -1.21
C THR A 202 -9.70 -13.22 -0.85
N GLU A 203 -8.76 -12.44 -1.38
CA GLU A 203 -7.31 -12.57 -1.20
C GLU A 203 -6.65 -11.26 -0.70
N PRO A 204 -7.17 -10.64 0.38
CA PRO A 204 -6.58 -9.41 0.90
C PRO A 204 -5.21 -9.65 1.54
N VAL A 205 -4.29 -8.73 1.33
CA VAL A 205 -3.04 -8.62 2.10
C VAL A 205 -3.32 -8.07 3.50
N SER A 206 -4.38 -7.26 3.66
CA SER A 206 -4.80 -6.75 4.96
C SER A 206 -6.30 -6.47 5.09
N ALA A 207 -6.76 -6.30 6.33
CA ALA A 207 -8.12 -5.85 6.61
C ALA A 207 -8.43 -4.45 6.02
N PHE A 208 -7.41 -3.61 5.83
CA PHE A 208 -7.57 -2.28 5.24
C PHE A 208 -7.78 -2.37 3.73
N GLU A 209 -7.01 -3.21 3.03
CA GLU A 209 -7.25 -3.53 1.62
C GLU A 209 -8.64 -4.13 1.43
N GLN A 210 -9.03 -5.10 2.26
CA GLN A 210 -10.35 -5.74 2.18
C GLN A 210 -11.49 -4.73 2.35
N TYR A 211 -11.33 -3.75 3.25
CA TYR A 211 -12.28 -2.66 3.42
C TYR A 211 -12.42 -1.84 2.13
N HIS A 212 -11.31 -1.44 1.49
CA HIS A 212 -11.38 -0.68 0.24
C HIS A 212 -11.85 -1.54 -0.96
N GLY A 213 -11.64 -2.86 -0.94
CA GLY A 213 -12.29 -3.79 -1.86
C GLY A 213 -13.82 -3.74 -1.77
N LEU A 214 -14.34 -3.70 -0.55
CA LEU A 214 -15.78 -3.52 -0.29
C LEU A 214 -16.27 -2.12 -0.68
N VAL A 215 -15.44 -1.07 -0.58
CA VAL A 215 -15.79 0.28 -1.06
C VAL A 215 -15.98 0.25 -2.58
N VAL A 216 -15.05 -0.37 -3.33
CA VAL A 216 -15.20 -0.51 -4.78
C VAL A 216 -16.44 -1.35 -5.12
N ALA A 217 -16.71 -2.44 -4.39
CA ALA A 217 -17.93 -3.24 -4.58
C ALA A 217 -19.20 -2.41 -4.34
N HIS A 218 -19.20 -1.53 -3.35
CA HIS A 218 -20.30 -0.61 -3.09
C HIS A 218 -20.48 0.41 -4.22
N VAL A 219 -19.39 0.97 -4.74
CA VAL A 219 -19.43 1.87 -5.92
C VAL A 219 -20.02 1.16 -7.13
N LEU A 220 -19.60 -0.07 -7.42
CA LEU A 220 -20.14 -0.88 -8.52
C LEU A 220 -21.64 -1.17 -8.33
N ALA A 221 -22.05 -1.53 -7.11
CA ALA A 221 -23.45 -1.74 -6.76
C ALA A 221 -24.32 -0.48 -6.93
N LEU A 222 -23.78 0.70 -6.65
CA LEU A 222 -24.50 1.97 -6.84
C LEU A 222 -24.70 2.33 -8.32
N HIS A 223 -23.72 2.03 -9.18
CA HIS A 223 -23.72 2.47 -10.58
C HIS A 223 -24.33 1.45 -11.54
N ASP A 224 -24.19 0.16 -11.26
CA ASP A 224 -24.65 -0.92 -12.13
C ASP A 224 -25.14 -2.14 -11.33
N PRO A 225 -26.22 -2.00 -10.53
CA PRO A 225 -26.73 -3.09 -9.68
C PRO A 225 -27.29 -4.28 -10.47
N GLY A 226 -27.73 -4.09 -11.72
CA GLY A 226 -28.43 -5.11 -12.50
C GLY A 226 -27.51 -6.07 -13.27
N SER A 227 -26.25 -5.71 -13.48
CA SER A 227 -25.36 -6.51 -14.32
C SER A 227 -25.01 -7.86 -13.71
N ALA A 228 -24.74 -8.83 -14.59
CA ALA A 228 -24.33 -10.17 -14.17
C ALA A 228 -23.02 -10.12 -13.34
N ALA A 229 -22.11 -9.21 -13.67
CA ALA A 229 -20.86 -9.03 -12.95
C ALA A 229 -21.09 -8.51 -11.52
N THR A 230 -21.99 -7.53 -11.34
CA THR A 230 -22.33 -7.01 -10.01
C THR A 230 -23.04 -8.05 -9.15
N HIS A 231 -23.91 -8.88 -9.74
CA HIS A 231 -24.51 -10.01 -9.04
C HIS A 231 -23.47 -11.08 -8.65
N ALA A 232 -22.49 -11.39 -9.51
CA ALA A 232 -21.42 -12.32 -9.16
C ALA A 232 -20.57 -11.79 -7.99
N LEU A 233 -20.23 -10.49 -8.02
CA LEU A 233 -19.52 -9.83 -6.91
C LEU A 233 -20.34 -9.82 -5.62
N ARG A 234 -21.66 -9.65 -5.71
CA ARG A 234 -22.57 -9.76 -4.57
C ARG A 234 -22.49 -11.15 -3.92
N GLU A 235 -22.45 -12.24 -4.69
CA GLU A 235 -22.29 -13.58 -4.11
C GLU A 235 -20.96 -13.72 -3.37
N VAL A 236 -19.87 -13.16 -3.90
CA VAL A 236 -18.56 -13.13 -3.21
C VAL A 236 -18.66 -12.37 -1.87
N VAL A 237 -19.36 -11.24 -1.85
CA VAL A 237 -19.58 -10.45 -0.61
C VAL A 237 -20.43 -11.24 0.39
N ALA A 238 -21.45 -11.96 -0.08
CA ALA A 238 -22.31 -12.79 0.78
C ALA A 238 -21.52 -13.96 1.41
N GLU A 239 -20.70 -14.65 0.62
CA GLU A 239 -19.80 -15.73 1.07
C GLU A 239 -18.80 -15.22 2.12
N ALA A 240 -18.15 -14.09 1.86
CA ALA A 240 -17.20 -13.48 2.78
C ALA A 240 -17.85 -13.06 4.12
N LEU A 241 -19.10 -12.59 4.07
CA LEU A 241 -19.87 -12.25 5.27
C LEU A 241 -20.28 -13.51 6.06
N ALA A 242 -20.76 -14.55 5.37
CA ALA A 242 -21.23 -15.78 6.00
C ALA A 242 -20.10 -16.59 6.66
N SER A 243 -18.92 -16.61 6.02
CA SER A 243 -17.71 -17.28 6.54
C SER A 243 -17.04 -16.54 7.70
N GLY A 244 -17.47 -15.30 8.01
CA GLY A 244 -16.81 -14.45 9.01
C GLY A 244 -15.48 -13.84 8.52
N GLY A 245 -15.15 -13.96 7.23
CA GLY A 245 -13.93 -13.43 6.62
C GLY A 245 -13.80 -11.90 6.69
N LEU A 246 -14.87 -11.19 7.06
CA LEU A 246 -14.90 -9.74 7.25
C LEU A 246 -14.65 -9.30 8.71
N GLY A 247 -14.47 -10.24 9.63
CA GLY A 247 -14.28 -9.99 11.06
C GLY A 247 -15.60 -9.90 11.84
N HIS A 248 -15.54 -9.28 13.03
CA HIS A 248 -16.68 -9.22 13.95
C HIS A 248 -17.85 -8.37 13.40
N ALA A 249 -19.07 -8.68 13.87
CA ALA A 249 -20.31 -8.10 13.37
C ALA A 249 -20.43 -6.57 13.46
N GLY A 250 -19.65 -5.92 14.33
CA GLY A 250 -19.63 -4.47 14.52
C GLY A 250 -18.57 -3.72 13.70
N THR A 251 -17.85 -4.40 12.81
CA THR A 251 -16.80 -3.75 11.99
C THR A 251 -17.37 -3.03 10.77
N ASP A 252 -16.67 -1.99 10.31
CA ASP A 252 -17.05 -1.24 9.11
C ASP A 252 -17.12 -2.11 7.85
N ARG A 253 -16.27 -3.15 7.76
CA ARG A 253 -16.32 -4.15 6.67
C ARG A 253 -17.67 -4.88 6.64
N VAL A 254 -18.15 -5.35 7.78
CA VAL A 254 -19.47 -6.01 7.87
C VAL A 254 -20.59 -5.04 7.54
N ALA A 255 -20.52 -3.79 8.04
CA ALA A 255 -21.51 -2.77 7.74
C ALA A 255 -21.56 -2.43 6.24
N LEU A 256 -20.41 -2.35 5.57
CA LEU A 256 -20.31 -2.05 4.15
C LEU A 256 -20.77 -3.22 3.27
N ALA A 257 -20.41 -4.46 3.63
CA ALA A 257 -20.89 -5.65 2.95
C ALA A 257 -22.42 -5.74 2.96
N ARG A 258 -23.07 -5.48 4.10
CA ARG A 258 -24.54 -5.44 4.18
C ARG A 258 -25.16 -4.42 3.22
N ARG A 259 -24.57 -3.22 3.12
CA ARG A 259 -25.04 -2.21 2.15
C ARG A 259 -24.92 -2.68 0.70
N VAL A 260 -23.86 -3.39 0.35
CA VAL A 260 -23.72 -3.99 -0.99
C VAL A 260 -24.85 -4.99 -1.25
N LEU A 261 -25.14 -5.87 -0.29
CA LEU A 261 -26.21 -6.87 -0.41
C LEU A 261 -27.62 -6.25 -0.47
N GLU A 262 -27.82 -5.10 0.18
CA GLU A 262 -29.07 -4.33 0.12
C GLU A 262 -29.27 -3.68 -1.25
N LEU A 263 -28.20 -3.13 -1.84
CA LEU A 263 -28.24 -2.49 -3.16
C LEU A 263 -28.41 -3.49 -4.31
N VAL A 264 -27.96 -4.73 -4.12
CA VAL A 264 -28.02 -5.79 -5.12
C VAL A 264 -28.80 -6.97 -4.53
N PRO A 265 -30.15 -6.93 -4.53
CA PRO A 265 -30.96 -8.04 -4.05
C PRO A 265 -30.68 -9.31 -4.84
N THR A 266 -30.92 -10.48 -4.23
CA THR A 266 -30.90 -11.75 -4.95
C THR A 266 -31.85 -11.66 -6.15
N ARG A 267 -31.41 -12.08 -7.34
CA ARG A 267 -32.35 -12.23 -8.46
C ARG A 267 -33.42 -13.22 -8.01
N PRO A 268 -34.73 -12.91 -8.21
CA PRO A 268 -35.75 -13.91 -8.00
C PRO A 268 -35.40 -15.11 -8.87
N HIS A 269 -35.33 -16.31 -8.27
CA HIS A 269 -35.28 -17.54 -9.04
C HIS A 269 -36.40 -17.43 -10.08
N ALA A 270 -36.06 -17.54 -11.36
CA ALA A 270 -37.07 -17.65 -12.41
C ALA A 270 -38.00 -18.77 -11.96
N THR A 271 -39.21 -18.42 -11.55
CA THR A 271 -40.26 -19.37 -11.20
C THR A 271 -40.35 -20.31 -12.38
N ALA A 272 -40.11 -21.60 -12.14
CA ALA A 272 -40.25 -22.63 -13.14
C ALA A 272 -41.60 -22.41 -13.85
N ASP A 273 -41.53 -22.08 -15.14
CA ASP A 273 -42.70 -21.86 -15.97
C ASP A 273 -43.54 -23.16 -15.94
N PRO A 274 -44.78 -23.16 -15.41
CA PRO A 274 -45.60 -24.36 -15.36
C PRO A 274 -46.12 -24.78 -16.75
N ALA A 275 -45.72 -24.12 -17.85
CA ALA A 275 -46.28 -24.34 -19.18
C ALA A 275 -45.53 -25.34 -20.09
N ARG A 276 -44.86 -26.37 -19.55
CA ARG A 276 -44.42 -27.53 -20.35
C ARG A 276 -45.16 -28.81 -19.96
N THR A 277 -46.44 -28.87 -20.31
CA THR A 277 -47.11 -30.15 -20.56
C THR A 277 -46.67 -30.65 -21.94
N PRO A 278 -45.98 -31.80 -22.08
CA PRO A 278 -45.85 -32.41 -23.40
C PRO A 278 -47.21 -32.96 -23.81
N ARG A 279 -47.78 -32.42 -24.89
CA ARG A 279 -48.76 -33.13 -25.70
C ARG A 279 -47.98 -33.98 -26.70
N GLY A 280 -48.15 -35.30 -26.65
CA GLY A 280 -47.55 -36.26 -27.56
C GLY A 280 -47.41 -37.61 -26.89
#